data_AF-A0A534GH20-F1
#
_entry.id   AF-A0A534GH20-F1
#
_cell.length_a   1.000
_cell.length_b   1.000
_cell.length_c   1.000
_cell.angle_alpha   90.00
_cell.angle_beta   90.00
_cell.angle_gamma   90.00
#
_symmetry.space_group_name_H-M   'P 1'
#
loop_
_entity.id
_entity.type
_entity.pdbx_description
1 polymer ?
#
loop_
_entity_poly.entity_id
_entity_poly.type
_entity_poly.pdbx_seq_one_letter_code
_entity_poly.pdbx_strand_id
1 'polypeptide(L)' 'RLEIEHPTGFFTVEMDVTVRGATITVNRSALLRTARKLMQGEVFIPASAWSDA' A
#
# COMPACT_ATOMS: atom_id res chain seq x y z
N ARG A 1 16.34 6.63 -2.73
CA ARG A 1 15.75 6.52 -1.37
C ARG A 1 15.29 7.91 -0.96
N LEU A 2 14.04 8.06 -0.55
CA LEU A 2 13.43 9.31 -0.14
C LEU A 2 12.94 9.18 1.31
N GLU A 3 13.16 10.20 2.14
CA GLU A 3 12.56 10.30 3.48
C GLU A 3 11.42 11.31 3.41
N ILE A 4 10.24 10.88 3.85
CA ILE A 4 9.01 11.66 3.78
C ILE A 4 8.57 11.99 5.20
N GLU A 5 8.44 13.27 5.50
CA GLU A 5 7.85 13.75 6.74
C GLU A 5 6.33 13.56 6.73
N HIS A 6 5.79 13.13 7.85
CA HIS A 6 4.38 12.88 8.08
C HIS A 6 4.01 13.36 9.50
N PRO A 7 2.77 13.77 9.79
CA PRO A 7 2.40 14.22 11.14
C PRO A 7 2.72 13.23 12.26
N THR A 8 2.88 11.94 11.96
CA THR A 8 3.28 10.91 12.93
C THR A 8 4.75 10.49 12.84
N GLY A 9 5.63 11.27 12.20
CA GLY A 9 7.07 11.01 12.09
C GLY A 9 7.57 10.97 10.65
N PHE A 10 8.40 9.98 10.32
CA PHE A 10 9.00 9.85 9.00
C PHE A 10 8.85 8.41 8.48
N PHE A 11 8.79 8.25 7.16
CA PHE A 11 8.93 6.95 6.52
C PHE A 11 9.82 7.02 5.27
N THR A 12 10.46 5.91 4.96
CA THR A 12 11.40 5.80 3.83
C THR A 12 10.74 5.14 2.63
N VAL A 13 10.85 5.74 1.46
CA VAL A 13 10.44 5.16 0.18
C VAL A 13 11.65 4.88 -0.69
N GLU A 14 11.67 3.75 -1.36
CA GLU A 14 12.63 3.43 -2.41
C GLU A 14 11.92 3.49 -3.77
N MET A 15 12.47 4.28 -4.69
CA MET A 15 11.92 4.42 -6.03
C MET A 15 13.02 4.22 -7.07
N ASP A 16 12.67 3.51 -8.14
CA ASP A 16 13.45 3.38 -9.36
C ASP A 16 12.65 4.05 -10.48
N VAL A 17 13.19 5.14 -11.03
CA VAL A 17 12.50 5.98 -12.02
C VAL A 17 13.43 6.21 -13.19
N THR A 18 12.93 5.96 -14.39
CA THR A 18 13.59 6.29 -15.64
C THR A 18 12.90 7.50 -16.27
N VAL A 19 13.67 8.52 -16.63
CA VAL A 19 13.17 9.70 -17.34
C VAL A 19 13.73 9.70 -18.77
N ARG A 20 12.85 9.80 -19.77
CA ARG A 20 13.19 9.88 -21.20
C ARG A 20 12.42 11.03 -21.84
N GLY A 21 13.08 12.18 -22.03
CA GLY A 21 12.44 13.40 -22.50
C GLY A 21 11.32 13.83 -21.55
N ALA A 22 10.09 13.97 -22.06
CA ALA A 22 8.90 14.28 -21.26
C ALA A 22 8.27 13.05 -20.58
N THR A 23 8.76 11.83 -20.85
CA THR A 23 8.19 10.60 -20.29
C THR A 23 8.91 10.20 -19.01
N ILE A 24 8.12 9.90 -17.97
CA ILE A 24 8.60 9.37 -16.69
C ILE A 24 8.04 7.96 -16.52
N THR A 25 8.90 6.98 -16.27
CA THR A 25 8.52 5.59 -16.01
C THR A 25 8.98 5.20 -14.61
N VAL A 26 8.05 4.76 -13.75
CA VAL A 26 8.37 4.22 -12.42
C VAL A 26 8.53 2.71 -12.54
N ASN A 27 9.77 2.22 -12.47
CA ASN A 27 10.09 0.80 -12.58
C ASN A 27 9.84 0.06 -11.27
N ARG A 28 10.09 0.72 -10.13
CA ARG A 28 9.90 0.17 -8.78
C ARG A 28 9.48 1.28 -7.82
N SER A 29 8.56 0.94 -6.92
CA SER A 29 8.28 1.70 -5.71
C SER A 29 8.14 0.72 -4.55
N ALA A 30 8.90 0.92 -3.48
CA ALA A 30 8.91 0.04 -2.33
C ALA A 30 8.89 0.84 -1.02
N LEU A 31 8.22 0.27 -0.02
CA LEU A 31 8.07 0.82 1.32
C LEU A 31 8.18 -0.32 2.33
N LEU A 32 8.89 -0.07 3.43
CA LEU A 32 8.93 -1.00 4.55
C LEU A 32 7.65 -0.87 5.39
N ARG A 33 6.95 -1.98 5.61
CA ARG A 33 5.75 -2.08 6.45
C ARG A 33 5.86 -3.28 7.37
N THR A 34 5.05 -3.27 8.42
CA THR A 34 4.90 -4.40 9.35
C THR A 34 3.54 -5.05 9.17
N ALA A 35 3.43 -6.33 9.49
CA ALA A 35 2.18 -7.07 9.47
C ALA A 35 2.12 -8.03 10.67
N ARG A 36 0.90 -8.32 11.15
CA ARG A 36 0.64 -9.28 12.23
C ARG A 36 -0.67 -10.00 11.95
N LYS A 37 -0.69 -11.33 12.13
CA LYS A 37 -1.92 -12.11 12.09
C LYS A 37 -2.76 -11.79 13.33
N LEU A 38 -3.98 -11.28 13.13
CA LEU A 38 -4.90 -10.93 14.21
C LEU A 38 -5.92 -12.03 14.50
N MET A 39 -6.56 -12.58 13.46
CA MET A 39 -7.59 -13.62 13.57
C MET A 39 -7.54 -14.56 12.38
N GLN A 40 -7.93 -15.82 12.58
CA GLN A 40 -8.28 -16.76 11.53
C GLN A 40 -9.57 -17.47 11.94
N GLY A 41 -10.56 -17.51 11.05
CA GLY A 41 -11.87 -18.10 11.29
C GLY A 41 -12.86 -17.67 10.22
N GLU A 42 -14.14 -17.85 10.49
CA GLU A 42 -15.24 -17.52 9.59
C GLU A 42 -16.04 -16.33 10.13
N VAL A 43 -16.40 -15.40 9.24
CA VAL A 43 -17.28 -14.26 9.56
C VAL A 43 -18.65 -14.54 8.96
N PHE A 44 -19.67 -14.59 9.81
CA PHE A 44 -21.07 -14.80 9.40
C PHE A 44 -21.79 -13.45 9.31
N ILE A 45 -22.52 -13.24 8.21
CA ILE A 45 -23.32 -12.03 7.96
C ILE A 45 -24.69 -12.40 7.36
N PRO A 46 -25.74 -11.56 7.53
CA PRO A 46 -27.04 -11.79 6.90
C PRO A 46 -26.96 -11.75 5.37
N ALA A 47 -27.72 -12.61 4.68
CA ALA A 47 -27.76 -12.63 3.22
C ALA A 47 -28.19 -11.28 2.61
N SER A 48 -29.10 -10.57 3.28
CA SER A 48 -29.57 -9.24 2.86
C SER A 48 -28.49 -8.15 2.85
N ALA A 49 -27.30 -8.40 3.41
CA ALA A 49 -26.19 -7.46 3.35
C ALA A 49 -25.50 -7.46 1.97
N TRP A 50 -25.76 -8.46 1.13
CA TRP A 50 -25.35 -8.50 -0.27
C TRP A 50 -26.58 -8.27 -1.14
N SER A 51 -26.57 -7.18 -1.92
CA SER A 51 -27.68 -6.79 -2.79
C SER A 51 -27.90 -7.72 -3.98
N ASP A 52 -26.88 -8.53 -4.32
CA ASP A 52 -26.79 -9.26 -5.58
C ASP A 52 -26.50 -10.77 -5.39
N ALA A 53 -26.88 -11.35 -4.24
CA ALA A 53 -26.77 -12.78 -3.96
C ALA A 53 -28.08 -13.53 -4.27
#